data_AF-A0AA97I119-F1
#
_entry.id   AF-A0AA97I119-F1
#
_cell.length_a   1.000
_cell.length_b   1.000
_cell.length_c   1.000
_cell.angle_alpha   90.00
_cell.angle_beta   90.00
_cell.angle_gamma   90.00
#
_symmetry.space_group_name_H-M   'P 1'
#
loop_
_entity.id
_entity.type
_entity.pdbx_description
1 polymer ?
#
loop_
_entity_poly.entity_id
_entity_poly.type
_entity_poly.pdbx_seq_one_letter_code
_entity_poly.pdbx_strand_id
1 'polypeptide(L)'
;MKQSLQHRFCHPLGDVVSLFLDADFLCQMMADLGNRDIEVTVEPQDDDRALVDMRYTVPANPPPLIRMITGEWVDVHQRNQWSGVESAGEDDALVTAKMTLDPIGKPARGSGRLRFRHDGEAGTLCEAAVEVTCSVPLAASLVEAMIIEDSADLLNREFAYIDAALAEMAEG
;
A
#
# COMPACT_ATOMS: atom_id res chain seq x y z
N MET A 1 0.00 -16.22 -5.37
CA MET A 1 -0.87 -16.23 -4.17
C MET A 1 -1.64 -14.93 -4.04
N LYS A 2 -2.86 -14.92 -3.47
CA LYS A 2 -3.70 -13.72 -3.30
C LYS A 2 -4.29 -13.63 -1.88
N GLN A 3 -4.41 -12.41 -1.36
CA GLN A 3 -5.08 -12.10 -0.09
C GLN A 3 -5.97 -10.86 -0.24
N SER A 4 -7.05 -10.80 0.54
CA SER A 4 -7.91 -9.61 0.63
C SER A 4 -7.98 -9.12 2.07
N LEU A 5 -8.06 -7.81 2.24
CA LEU A 5 -8.22 -7.12 3.51
C LEU A 5 -9.35 -6.11 3.39
N GLN A 6 -10.00 -5.80 4.51
CA GLN A 6 -10.96 -4.71 4.60
C GLN A 6 -10.62 -3.89 5.84
N HIS A 7 -10.71 -2.57 5.70
CA HIS A 7 -10.48 -1.64 6.78
C HIS A 7 -11.53 -0.52 6.74
N ARG A 8 -12.00 -0.10 7.91
CA ARG A 8 -12.97 0.99 8.05
C ARG A 8 -12.31 2.14 8.79
N PHE A 9 -12.16 3.26 8.09
CA PHE A 9 -11.74 4.51 8.69
C PHE A 9 -12.97 5.24 9.23
N CYS A 10 -12.88 5.82 10.43
CA CYS A 10 -13.93 6.66 11.01
C CYS A 10 -13.84 8.13 10.55
N HIS A 11 -13.38 8.35 9.31
CA HIS A 11 -13.18 9.68 8.73
C HIS A 11 -13.73 9.76 7.29
N PRO A 12 -14.09 10.97 6.82
CA PRO A 12 -14.54 11.21 5.46
C PRO A 12 -13.56 10.70 4.40
N LEU A 13 -14.11 10.26 3.26
CA LEU A 13 -13.35 9.68 2.15
C LEU A 13 -12.25 10.61 1.63
N GLY A 14 -12.56 11.90 1.49
CA GLY A 14 -11.60 12.92 1.08
C GLY A 14 -10.37 12.98 2.00
N ASP A 15 -10.59 12.98 3.32
CA ASP A 15 -9.50 13.06 4.31
C ASP A 15 -8.62 11.80 4.23
N VAL A 16 -9.23 10.61 4.17
CA VAL A 16 -8.52 9.34 4.04
C VAL A 16 -7.68 9.31 2.76
N VAL A 17 -8.28 9.64 1.62
CA VAL A 17 -7.60 9.61 0.31
C VAL A 17 -6.49 10.66 0.24
N SER A 18 -6.65 11.81 0.91
CA SER A 18 -5.62 12.86 0.93
C SER A 18 -4.29 12.38 1.50
N LEU A 19 -4.32 11.56 2.57
CA LEU A 19 -3.11 11.00 3.18
C LEU A 19 -2.41 9.98 2.27
N PHE A 20 -3.16 9.23 1.47
CA PHE A 20 -2.60 8.33 0.46
C PHE A 20 -2.00 9.05 -0.76
N LEU A 21 -2.20 10.37 -0.86
CA LEU A 21 -1.69 11.24 -1.93
C LEU A 21 -0.74 12.32 -1.40
N ASP A 22 -0.34 12.25 -0.13
CA ASP A 22 0.62 13.15 0.48
C ASP A 22 2.01 12.49 0.51
N ALA A 23 2.93 13.01 -0.32
CA ALA A 23 4.27 12.46 -0.46
C ALA A 23 5.07 12.49 0.86
N ASP A 24 4.96 13.58 1.62
CA ASP A 24 5.73 13.79 2.85
C ASP A 24 5.18 12.87 3.95
N PHE A 25 3.85 12.78 4.05
CA PHE A 25 3.19 11.85 4.96
C PHE A 25 3.56 10.39 4.67
N LEU A 26 3.47 9.96 3.41
CA LEU A 26 3.83 8.60 3.00
C LEU A 26 5.31 8.29 3.28
N CYS A 27 6.20 9.25 3.01
CA CYS A 27 7.62 9.09 3.31
C CYS A 27 7.86 8.88 4.80
N GLN A 28 7.24 9.72 5.64
CA GLN A 28 7.34 9.62 7.11
C GLN A 28 6.74 8.31 7.64
N MET A 29 5.52 7.95 7.20
CA MET A 29 4.87 6.70 7.57
C MET A 29 5.76 5.50 7.24
N MET A 30 6.32 5.45 6.03
CA MET A 30 7.18 4.34 5.62
C MET A 30 8.45 4.25 6.49
N ALA A 31 9.03 5.38 6.89
CA ALA A 31 10.20 5.42 7.76
C ALA A 31 9.86 4.89 9.17
N ASP A 32 8.75 5.35 9.75
CA ASP A 32 8.31 4.94 11.09
C ASP A 32 7.87 3.47 11.13
N LEU A 33 7.43 2.93 10.01
CA LEU A 33 7.13 1.51 9.85
C LEU A 33 8.39 0.62 9.68
N GLY A 34 9.58 1.23 9.65
CA GLY A 34 10.87 0.55 9.67
C GLY A 34 11.51 0.33 8.29
N ASN A 35 10.96 0.95 7.24
CA ASN A 35 11.59 0.98 5.93
C ASN A 35 12.73 2.01 5.90
N ARG A 36 13.61 1.90 4.91
CA ARG A 36 14.72 2.84 4.71
C ARG A 36 14.91 3.17 3.25
N ASP A 37 15.80 4.11 2.96
CA ASP A 37 16.14 4.55 1.60
C ASP A 37 14.88 4.93 0.82
N ILE A 38 14.02 5.71 1.47
CA ILE A 38 12.66 6.02 1.02
C ILE A 38 12.65 7.26 0.12
N GLU A 39 12.09 7.09 -1.07
CA GLU A 39 11.77 8.17 -2.00
C GLU A 39 10.29 8.02 -2.36
N VAL A 40 9.51 9.10 -2.24
CA VAL A 40 8.11 9.13 -2.63
C VAL A 40 7.89 10.34 -3.53
N THR A 41 7.21 10.14 -4.66
CA THR A 41 6.66 11.23 -5.47
C THR A 41 5.18 11.01 -5.68
N VAL A 42 4.44 12.12 -5.71
CA VAL A 42 3.03 12.13 -6.08
C VAL A 42 2.86 13.10 -7.23
N GLU A 43 2.36 12.58 -8.34
CA GLU A 43 2.17 13.31 -9.59
C GLU A 43 0.67 13.30 -9.94
N PRO A 44 -0.01 14.45 -9.89
CA PRO A 44 -1.34 14.58 -10.47
C PRO A 44 -1.31 14.22 -11.96
N GLN A 45 -2.35 13.56 -12.45
CA GLN A 45 -2.50 13.18 -13.86
C GLN A 45 -3.84 13.71 -14.39
N ASP A 46 -3.95 13.80 -15.71
CA ASP A 46 -5.22 14.15 -16.35
C ASP A 46 -6.31 13.11 -16.06
N ASP A 47 -7.57 13.51 -16.20
CA ASP A 47 -8.77 12.68 -16.06
C ASP A 47 -9.03 12.13 -14.64
N ASP A 48 -8.93 12.96 -13.61
CA ASP A 48 -9.22 12.55 -12.22
C ASP A 48 -8.33 11.36 -11.76
N ARG A 49 -7.02 11.51 -11.96
CA ARG A 49 -6.00 10.49 -11.65
C ARG A 49 -4.79 11.08 -10.95
N ALA A 50 -4.06 10.22 -10.26
CA ALA A 50 -2.75 10.54 -9.70
C ALA A 50 -1.85 9.31 -9.77
N LEU A 51 -0.54 9.53 -9.83
CA LEU A 51 0.47 8.49 -9.71
C LEU A 51 1.26 8.72 -8.43
N VAL A 52 1.28 7.73 -7.55
CA VAL A 52 2.23 7.67 -6.43
C VAL A 52 3.33 6.69 -6.81
N ASP A 53 4.57 7.16 -6.92
CA ASP A 53 5.76 6.36 -7.19
C ASP A 53 6.63 6.32 -5.92
N MET A 54 6.97 5.12 -5.47
CA MET A 54 7.68 4.91 -4.21
C MET A 54 8.86 3.97 -4.44
N ARG A 55 10.03 4.35 -3.92
CA ARG A 55 11.18 3.46 -3.76
C ARG A 55 11.54 3.38 -2.30
N TYR A 56 11.75 2.17 -1.81
CA TYR A 56 12.14 1.96 -0.41
C TYR A 56 12.75 0.57 -0.25
N THR A 57 13.52 0.38 0.81
CA THR A 57 14.02 -0.93 1.21
C THR A 57 13.24 -1.43 2.42
N VAL A 58 12.60 -2.59 2.26
CA VAL A 58 11.84 -3.29 3.32
C VAL A 58 12.73 -4.34 4.00
N PRO A 59 12.67 -4.47 5.35
CA PRO A 59 13.30 -5.59 6.03
C PRO A 59 12.60 -6.90 5.64
N ALA A 60 13.36 -7.93 5.32
CA ALA A 60 12.85 -9.27 5.07
C ALA A 60 13.39 -10.22 6.15
N ASN A 61 12.53 -11.06 6.71
CA ASN A 61 12.93 -12.10 7.66
C ASN A 61 12.66 -13.50 7.08
N PRO A 62 13.36 -13.89 6.01
CA PRO A 62 13.04 -15.12 5.32
C PRO A 62 13.37 -16.36 6.14
N PRO A 63 12.55 -17.42 6.03
CA PRO A 63 12.92 -18.74 6.50
C PRO A 63 14.28 -19.18 5.92
N PRO A 64 15.09 -19.96 6.66
CA PRO A 64 16.43 -20.37 6.23
C PRO A 64 16.49 -20.97 4.81
N LEU A 65 15.42 -21.68 4.41
CA LEU A 65 15.32 -22.33 3.10
C LEU A 65 15.28 -21.36 1.91
N ILE A 66 14.79 -20.13 2.09
CA ILE A 66 14.64 -19.14 1.00
C ILE A 66 15.49 -17.88 1.18
N ARG A 67 16.25 -17.80 2.28
CA ARG A 67 17.11 -16.65 2.60
C ARG A 67 18.11 -16.28 1.50
N MET A 68 18.65 -17.25 0.76
CA MET A 68 19.56 -17.00 -0.35
C MET A 68 18.88 -16.32 -1.55
N ILE A 69 17.55 -16.47 -1.68
CA ILE A 69 16.76 -15.90 -2.78
C ILE A 69 16.33 -14.47 -2.39
N THR A 70 15.78 -14.31 -1.20
CA THR A 70 15.14 -13.06 -0.76
C THR A 70 16.13 -12.07 -0.13
N GLY A 71 17.16 -12.54 0.57
CA GLY A 71 18.03 -11.68 1.39
C GLY A 71 17.32 -11.19 2.65
N GLU A 72 18.01 -10.36 3.44
CA GLU A 72 17.49 -9.75 4.68
C GLU A 72 16.88 -8.36 4.48
N TRP A 73 17.15 -7.75 3.33
CA TRP A 73 16.63 -6.46 2.91
C TRP A 73 16.30 -6.55 1.42
N VAL A 74 15.17 -5.96 1.05
CA VAL A 74 14.67 -6.02 -0.32
C VAL A 74 14.34 -4.60 -0.77
N ASP A 75 15.00 -4.14 -1.82
CA ASP A 75 14.65 -2.90 -2.49
C ASP A 75 13.36 -3.12 -3.28
N VAL A 76 12.40 -2.22 -3.14
CA VAL A 76 11.08 -2.29 -3.77
C VAL A 76 10.86 -1.01 -4.56
N HIS A 77 10.42 -1.17 -5.82
CA HIS A 77 9.79 -0.08 -6.58
C HIS A 77 8.29 -0.33 -6.63
N GLN A 78 7.52 0.57 -6.04
CA GLN A 78 6.07 0.52 -6.00
C GLN A 78 5.46 1.67 -6.79
N ARG A 79 4.41 1.37 -7.55
CA ARG A 79 3.61 2.36 -8.28
C ARG A 79 2.14 2.16 -8.01
N ASN A 80 1.47 3.21 -7.54
CA ASN A 80 0.03 3.22 -7.29
C ASN A 80 -0.63 4.19 -8.27
N GLN A 81 -1.41 3.65 -9.20
CA GLN A 81 -2.21 4.43 -10.14
C GLN A 81 -3.59 4.67 -9.54
N TRP A 82 -3.88 5.91 -9.16
CA TRP A 82 -5.12 6.33 -8.56
C TRP A 82 -6.12 6.81 -9.62
N SER A 83 -7.40 6.64 -9.33
CA SER A 83 -8.51 7.16 -10.15
C SER A 83 -9.69 7.51 -9.24
N GLY A 84 -10.40 8.59 -9.54
CA GLY A 84 -11.52 9.08 -8.72
C GLY A 84 -11.10 10.01 -7.58
N VAL A 85 -9.93 10.63 -7.66
CA VAL A 85 -9.33 11.41 -6.56
C VAL A 85 -10.04 12.76 -6.33
N GLU A 86 -10.41 13.48 -7.39
CA GLU A 86 -11.14 14.75 -7.38
C GLU A 86 -12.61 14.54 -6.96
N SER A 87 -13.19 13.38 -7.27
CA SER A 87 -14.55 13.02 -6.88
C SER A 87 -14.68 12.51 -5.45
N ALA A 88 -13.59 12.39 -4.68
CA ALA A 88 -13.58 11.81 -3.32
C ALA A 88 -14.50 12.51 -2.29
N GLY A 89 -15.01 13.71 -2.59
CA GLY A 89 -15.97 14.44 -1.75
C GLY A 89 -17.45 14.25 -2.15
N GLU A 90 -17.75 13.48 -3.18
CA GLU A 90 -19.12 13.24 -3.67
C GLU A 90 -19.76 12.01 -3.00
N ASP A 91 -21.06 12.03 -2.71
CA ASP A 91 -21.74 10.96 -1.96
C ASP A 91 -21.59 9.54 -2.58
N ASP A 92 -21.51 9.45 -3.91
CA ASP A 92 -21.38 8.19 -4.66
C ASP A 92 -19.94 7.90 -5.11
N ALA A 93 -18.95 8.60 -4.54
CA ALA A 93 -17.56 8.49 -4.94
C ALA A 93 -16.98 7.07 -4.76
N LEU A 94 -16.23 6.64 -5.78
CA LEU A 94 -15.44 5.43 -5.76
C LEU A 94 -14.01 5.77 -6.16
N VAL A 95 -13.12 5.82 -5.17
CA VAL A 95 -11.69 6.00 -5.42
C VAL A 95 -11.03 4.63 -5.52
N THR A 96 -10.18 4.43 -6.51
CA THR A 96 -9.43 3.18 -6.66
C THR A 96 -7.96 3.41 -6.89
N ALA A 97 -7.12 2.52 -6.36
CA ALA A 97 -5.70 2.49 -6.65
C ALA A 97 -5.31 1.13 -7.23
N LYS A 98 -4.57 1.10 -8.34
CA LYS A 98 -3.92 -0.11 -8.85
C LYS A 98 -2.44 -0.05 -8.51
N MET A 99 -1.99 -1.00 -7.70
CA MET A 99 -0.63 -1.08 -7.18
C MET A 99 0.18 -2.09 -8.00
N THR A 100 1.42 -1.74 -8.30
CA THR A 100 2.44 -2.67 -8.81
C THR A 100 3.64 -2.60 -7.87
N LEU A 101 4.14 -3.75 -7.43
CA LEU A 101 5.30 -3.84 -6.55
C LEU A 101 6.37 -4.68 -7.26
N ASP A 102 7.56 -4.12 -7.42
CA ASP A 102 8.71 -4.77 -8.06
C ASP A 102 9.86 -4.90 -7.05
N PRO A 103 10.01 -6.06 -6.40
CA PRO A 103 11.17 -6.38 -5.58
C PRO A 103 12.42 -6.51 -6.46
N ILE A 104 13.29 -5.51 -6.43
CA ILE A 104 14.38 -5.34 -7.38
C ILE A 104 15.38 -6.51 -7.29
N GLY A 105 15.65 -7.12 -8.46
CA GLY A 105 16.57 -8.24 -8.57
C GLY A 105 16.06 -9.55 -7.95
N LYS A 106 14.80 -9.61 -7.51
CA LYS A 106 14.18 -10.83 -6.98
C LYS A 106 13.28 -11.49 -8.03
N PRO A 107 13.11 -12.82 -7.97
CA PRO A 107 12.25 -13.56 -8.90
C PRO A 107 10.77 -13.50 -8.46
N ALA A 108 10.31 -12.34 -7.98
CA ALA A 108 8.95 -12.15 -7.48
C ALA A 108 8.36 -10.84 -8.00
N ARG A 109 7.03 -10.78 -8.10
CA ARG A 109 6.27 -9.56 -8.42
C ARG A 109 5.03 -9.48 -7.56
N GLY A 110 4.71 -8.29 -7.09
CA GLY A 110 3.47 -7.98 -6.41
C GLY A 110 2.55 -7.10 -7.26
N SER A 111 1.25 -7.25 -7.04
CA SER A 111 0.25 -6.31 -7.53
C SER A 111 -0.86 -6.18 -6.50
N GLY A 112 -1.55 -5.04 -6.51
CA GLY A 112 -2.61 -4.77 -5.56
C GLY A 112 -3.72 -3.92 -6.16
N ARG A 113 -4.85 -3.91 -5.47
CA ARG A 113 -5.94 -2.98 -5.73
C ARG A 113 -6.52 -2.51 -4.41
N LEU A 114 -6.67 -1.20 -4.27
CA LEU A 114 -7.47 -0.58 -3.22
C LEU A 114 -8.75 -0.03 -3.84
N ARG A 115 -9.85 -0.12 -3.10
CA ARG A 115 -11.14 0.48 -3.42
C ARG A 115 -11.66 1.18 -2.18
N PHE A 116 -11.94 2.48 -2.29
CA PHE A 116 -12.48 3.29 -1.22
C PHE A 116 -13.87 3.79 -1.60
N ARG A 117 -14.77 3.77 -0.64
CA ARG A 117 -16.14 4.29 -0.78
C ARG A 117 -16.64 4.79 0.57
N HIS A 118 -17.64 5.67 0.54
CA HIS A 118 -18.35 6.08 1.74
C HIS A 118 -18.93 4.88 2.51
N ASP A 119 -18.85 4.95 3.85
CA ASP A 119 -19.43 4.02 4.81
C ASP A 119 -20.15 4.80 5.92
N GLY A 120 -21.33 5.35 5.58
CA GLY A 120 -22.08 6.26 6.44
C GLY A 120 -21.66 7.72 6.27
N GLU A 121 -22.13 8.60 7.15
CA GLU A 121 -22.01 10.06 7.03
C GLU A 121 -20.57 10.57 7.17
N ALA A 122 -19.72 9.87 7.94
CA ALA A 122 -18.34 10.27 8.21
C ALA A 122 -17.34 9.10 8.14
N GLY A 123 -17.73 7.97 7.53
CA GLY A 123 -16.91 6.77 7.47
C GLY A 123 -16.45 6.45 6.05
N THR A 124 -15.36 5.69 5.96
CA THR A 124 -14.81 5.19 4.70
C THR A 124 -14.53 3.70 4.81
N LEU A 125 -15.04 2.91 3.86
CA LEU A 125 -14.63 1.52 3.69
C LEU A 125 -13.53 1.43 2.63
N CYS A 126 -12.38 0.88 3.04
CA CYS A 126 -11.33 0.45 2.14
C CYS A 126 -11.36 -1.08 1.97
N GLU A 127 -11.41 -1.53 0.72
CA GLU A 127 -11.23 -2.93 0.35
C GLU A 127 -9.92 -3.09 -0.41
N ALA A 128 -9.01 -3.91 0.12
CA ALA A 128 -7.71 -4.19 -0.47
C ALA A 128 -7.65 -5.62 -0.98
N ALA A 129 -7.04 -5.82 -2.14
CA ALA A 129 -6.67 -7.13 -2.66
C ALA A 129 -5.23 -7.09 -3.13
N VAL A 130 -4.40 -7.99 -2.62
CA VAL A 130 -2.96 -8.10 -2.95
C VAL A 130 -2.69 -9.46 -3.55
N GLU A 131 -1.82 -9.51 -4.55
CA GLU A 131 -1.41 -10.72 -5.24
C GLU A 131 0.11 -10.72 -5.45
N VAL A 132 0.74 -11.87 -5.21
CA VAL A 132 2.18 -12.08 -5.39
C VAL A 132 2.40 -13.29 -6.29
N THR A 133 3.39 -13.20 -7.16
CA THR A 133 3.85 -14.31 -8.00
C THR A 133 5.35 -14.49 -7.86
N CYS A 134 5.84 -15.73 -7.82
CA CYS A 134 7.26 -16.05 -7.84
C CYS A 134 7.58 -17.06 -8.95
N SER A 135 8.65 -16.81 -9.70
CA SER A 135 9.03 -17.63 -10.86
C SER A 135 9.96 -18.82 -10.52
N VAL A 136 10.30 -19.04 -9.24
CA VAL A 136 11.21 -20.12 -8.81
C VAL A 136 10.43 -21.43 -8.57
N PRO A 137 10.54 -22.45 -9.43
CA PRO A 137 9.60 -23.59 -9.41
C PRO A 137 9.50 -24.37 -8.09
N LEU A 138 10.62 -24.51 -7.36
CA LEU A 138 10.68 -25.29 -6.12
C LEU A 138 10.49 -24.47 -4.84
N ALA A 139 10.51 -23.14 -4.95
CA ALA A 139 10.39 -22.23 -3.81
C ALA A 139 9.23 -21.24 -3.95
N ALA A 140 8.53 -21.22 -5.10
CA ALA A 140 7.53 -20.20 -5.42
C ALA A 140 6.45 -20.09 -4.36
N SER A 141 5.86 -21.21 -3.93
CA SER A 141 4.80 -21.18 -2.91
C SER A 141 5.26 -20.62 -1.57
N LEU A 142 6.48 -20.95 -1.14
CA LEU A 142 7.04 -20.46 0.13
C LEU A 142 7.41 -18.98 0.06
N VAL A 143 8.00 -18.54 -1.07
CA VAL A 143 8.32 -17.13 -1.31
C VAL A 143 7.04 -16.30 -1.43
N GLU A 144 6.05 -16.78 -2.18
CA GLU A 144 4.76 -16.10 -2.32
C GLU A 144 4.00 -15.99 -1.00
N ALA A 145 4.02 -17.04 -0.16
CA ALA A 145 3.39 -17.03 1.15
C ALA A 145 4.04 -16.00 2.09
N MET A 146 5.37 -16.01 2.17
CA MET A 146 6.09 -15.03 2.99
C MET A 146 5.82 -13.59 2.54
N ILE A 147 5.93 -13.31 1.23
CA ILE A 147 5.72 -11.96 0.72
C ILE A 147 4.27 -11.50 0.90
N ILE A 148 3.27 -12.37 0.69
CA ILE A 148 1.86 -11.96 0.85
C ILE A 148 1.53 -11.68 2.33
N GLU A 149 2.08 -12.47 3.26
CA GLU A 149 1.94 -12.26 4.70
C GLU A 149 2.58 -10.94 5.12
N ASP A 150 3.85 -10.72 4.76
CA ASP A 150 4.56 -9.48 5.06
C ASP A 150 3.86 -8.25 4.44
N SER A 151 3.35 -8.37 3.21
CA SER A 151 2.63 -7.28 2.52
C SER A 151 1.30 -6.96 3.20
N ALA A 152 0.57 -7.98 3.67
CA ALA A 152 -0.69 -7.79 4.37
C ALA A 152 -0.47 -7.17 5.75
N ASP A 153 0.57 -7.61 6.46
CA ASP A 153 0.94 -7.06 7.76
C ASP A 153 1.39 -5.61 7.65
N LEU A 154 2.20 -5.27 6.64
CA LEU A 154 2.58 -3.89 6.35
C LEU A 154 1.34 -3.03 6.06
N LEU A 155 0.44 -3.47 5.18
CA LEU A 155 -0.76 -2.70 4.84
C LEU A 155 -1.70 -2.48 6.04
N ASN A 156 -1.85 -3.46 6.93
CA ASN A 156 -2.59 -3.27 8.17
C ASN A 156 -1.95 -2.22 9.09
N ARG A 157 -0.62 -2.16 9.14
CA ARG A 157 0.12 -1.16 9.91
C ARG A 157 0.01 0.23 9.28
N GLU A 158 0.02 0.33 7.96
CA GLU A 158 -0.25 1.57 7.23
C GLU A 158 -1.66 2.10 7.56
N PHE A 159 -2.69 1.24 7.53
CA PHE A 159 -4.05 1.63 7.92
C PHE A 159 -4.12 2.15 9.36
N ALA A 160 -3.48 1.46 10.30
CA ALA A 160 -3.45 1.91 11.70
C ALA A 160 -2.70 3.24 11.88
N TYR A 161 -1.65 3.48 11.08
CA TYR A 161 -0.92 4.75 11.10
C TYR A 161 -1.79 5.90 10.56
N ILE A 162 -2.53 5.64 9.49
CA ILE A 162 -3.49 6.58 8.90
C ILE A 162 -4.62 6.90 9.89
N ASP A 163 -5.20 5.90 10.56
CA ASP A 163 -6.19 6.12 11.62
C ASP A 163 -5.68 7.07 12.71
N ALA A 164 -4.44 6.87 13.17
CA ALA A 164 -3.84 7.71 14.20
C ALA A 164 -3.67 9.16 13.73
N ALA A 165 -3.17 9.36 12.51
CA ALA A 165 -3.00 10.69 11.92
C ALA A 165 -4.34 11.42 11.73
N LEU A 166 -5.37 10.71 11.27
CA LEU A 166 -6.71 11.27 11.09
C LEU A 166 -7.36 11.66 12.42
N ALA A 167 -7.13 10.89 13.48
CA ALA A 167 -7.60 11.23 14.82
C ALA A 167 -6.98 12.54 15.32
N GLU A 168 -5.68 12.74 15.11
CA GLU A 168 -4.99 13.99 15.47
C GLU A 168 -5.52 15.21 14.68
N MET A 169 -5.84 15.03 13.39
CA MET A 169 -6.43 16.08 12.56
C MET A 169 -7.81 16.55 13.04
N ALA A 170 -8.61 15.67 13.65
CA ALA A 170 -9.94 16.00 14.14
C ALA A 170 -9.95 16.75 15.50
N GLU A 171 -8.82 16.76 16.21
CA GLU A 171 -8.69 17.44 17.51
C GLU A 171 -8.15 18.89 17.40
N GLY A 172 -7.65 19.29 16.22
CA GLY A 172 -7.08 20.62 15.94
C GLY A 172 -8.07 21.61 15.35
#